data_AF-A0A316AJT3-F1
#
_entry.id   AF-A0A316AJT3-F1
#
_cell.length_a   1.000
_cell.length_b   1.000
_cell.length_c   1.000
_cell.angle_alpha   90.00
_cell.angle_beta   90.00
_cell.angle_gamma   90.00
#
_symmetry.space_group_name_H-M   'P 1'
#
loop_
_entity.id
_entity.type
_entity.pdbx_description
1 polymer ?
#
loop_
_entity_poly.entity_id
_entity_poly.type
_entity_poly.pdbx_seq_one_letter_code
_entity_poly.pdbx_strand_id
1 'polypeptide(L)'
;MKWSFIIQQKLKAALILSLIMLVIILGTMVSKNNIKGIDQSFSSIYKDRLLPATTIIYLTENLYNKRLSLEKYLLSETPVTKRDIQGDLSGYDQNIDSLIKSFEGTYLVEQEAKSLVALKNRIQEYVLLEKMIINLCQAGHLSDGKSLFEGAGANTFQRTILNLNELTAIQSHVGQELITESKGNMASVHNIMAFQISIAVVVGLIILTLIKNSQIISKPKVKKMKEQNFNLN
;
A
#
# COMPACT_ATOMS: atom_id res chain seq x y z
N MET A 1 -51.02 39.26 12.02
CA MET A 1 -50.91 37.79 11.85
C MET A 1 -49.99 37.32 10.70
N LYS A 2 -49.66 38.12 9.67
CA LYS A 2 -48.79 37.68 8.55
C LYS A 2 -47.29 37.55 8.85
N TRP A 3 -46.80 38.16 9.94
CA TRP A 3 -45.37 38.15 10.31
C TRP A 3 -44.87 36.84 10.93
N SER A 4 -45.72 36.13 11.70
CA SER A 4 -45.37 34.85 12.33
C SER A 4 -45.10 33.75 11.30
N PHE A 5 -45.90 33.69 10.22
CA PHE A 5 -45.71 32.75 9.11
C PHE A 5 -44.38 32.94 8.36
N ILE A 6 -43.97 34.19 8.13
CA ILE A 6 -42.71 34.51 7.44
C ILE A 6 -41.51 34.10 8.30
N ILE A 7 -41.59 34.34 9.62
CA ILE A 7 -40.54 33.95 10.58
C ILE A 7 -40.42 32.42 10.69
N GLN A 8 -41.54 31.70 10.73
CA GLN A 8 -41.54 30.24 10.76
C GLN A 8 -40.97 29.62 9.47
N GLN A 9 -41.26 30.19 8.29
CA GLN A 9 -40.68 29.73 7.02
C GLN A 9 -39.16 29.94 6.95
N LYS A 10 -38.67 31.11 7.41
CA LYS A 10 -37.22 31.39 7.45
C LYS A 10 -36.48 30.48 8.42
N LEU A 11 -37.05 30.18 9.59
CA LEU A 11 -36.45 29.27 10.56
C LEU A 11 -36.41 27.82 10.05
N LYS A 12 -37.48 27.35 9.40
CA LYS A 12 -37.50 26.03 8.75
C LYS A 12 -36.43 25.90 7.66
N ALA A 13 -36.27 26.93 6.83
CA ALA A 13 -35.23 26.95 5.80
C ALA A 13 -33.82 26.92 6.43
N ALA A 14 -33.57 27.69 7.49
CA ALA A 14 -32.30 27.69 8.21
C ALA A 14 -31.99 26.33 8.85
N LEU A 15 -32.99 25.66 9.45
CA LEU A 15 -32.83 24.32 10.01
C LEU A 15 -32.49 23.27 8.93
N ILE A 16 -33.18 23.31 7.78
CA ILE A 16 -32.91 22.39 6.66
C ILE A 16 -31.48 22.61 6.14
N LEU A 17 -31.08 23.86 5.93
CA LEU A 17 -29.73 24.19 5.48
C LEU A 17 -28.67 23.76 6.50
N SER A 18 -28.93 23.95 7.80
CA SER A 18 -28.03 23.51 8.87
C SER A 18 -27.88 21.99 8.91
N LEU A 19 -28.97 21.24 8.75
CA LEU A 19 -28.93 19.79 8.66
C LEU A 19 -28.14 19.31 7.44
N ILE A 20 -28.34 19.94 6.28
CA ILE A 20 -27.58 19.66 5.07
C ILE A 20 -26.08 19.91 5.30
N MET A 21 -25.74 21.04 5.93
CA MET A 21 -24.35 21.36 6.27
C MET A 21 -23.73 20.30 7.18
N LEU A 22 -24.49 19.82 8.17
CA LEU A 22 -24.05 18.75 9.08
C LEU A 22 -23.74 17.46 8.30
N VAL A 23 -24.61 17.05 7.37
CA VAL A 23 -24.39 15.88 6.51
C VAL A 23 -23.14 16.04 5.65
N ILE A 24 -22.93 17.23 5.06
CA ILE A 24 -21.71 17.52 4.29
C ILE A 24 -20.47 17.37 5.18
N ILE A 25 -20.47 17.97 6.38
CA ILE A 25 -19.32 17.90 7.30
C ILE A 25 -19.00 16.45 7.67
N LEU A 26 -20.02 15.66 8.04
CA LEU A 26 -19.84 14.25 8.38
C LEU A 26 -19.29 13.45 7.19
N GLY A 27 -19.83 13.67 5.99
CA GLY A 27 -19.31 13.05 4.76
C GLY A 27 -17.83 13.40 4.53
N THR A 28 -17.45 14.66 4.71
CA THR A 28 -16.05 15.10 4.57
C THR A 28 -15.14 14.43 5.60
N MET A 29 -15.61 14.23 6.83
CA MET A 29 -14.84 13.50 7.85
C MET A 29 -14.60 12.04 7.44
N VAL A 30 -15.62 11.36 6.93
CA VAL A 30 -15.49 9.99 6.41
C VAL A 30 -14.52 9.94 5.22
N SER A 31 -14.66 10.85 4.24
CA SER A 31 -13.75 10.94 3.11
C SER A 31 -12.30 11.16 3.54
N LYS A 32 -12.06 12.03 4.54
CA LYS A 32 -10.73 12.25 5.09
C LYS A 32 -10.14 10.99 5.70
N ASN A 33 -10.95 10.17 6.37
CA ASN A 33 -10.50 8.90 6.93
C ASN A 33 -10.13 7.89 5.83
N ASN A 34 -10.97 7.77 4.81
CA ASN A 34 -10.71 6.90 3.67
C ASN A 34 -9.44 7.32 2.90
N ILE A 35 -9.22 8.64 2.70
CA ILE A 35 -8.00 9.18 2.09
C ILE A 35 -6.76 8.81 2.91
N LYS A 36 -6.83 8.85 4.25
CA LYS A 36 -5.73 8.39 5.11
C LYS A 36 -5.45 6.88 4.93
N GLY A 37 -6.50 6.06 4.83
CA GLY A 37 -6.34 4.62 4.56
C GLY A 37 -5.68 4.35 3.20
N ILE A 38 -6.01 5.14 2.18
CA ILE A 38 -5.35 5.10 0.86
C ILE A 38 -3.87 5.46 0.98
N ASP A 39 -3.54 6.57 1.67
CA ASP A 39 -2.16 7.01 1.89
C ASP A 39 -1.31 5.95 2.63
N GLN A 40 -1.88 5.35 3.68
CA GLN A 40 -1.25 4.25 4.42
C GLN A 40 -1.02 3.03 3.52
N SER A 41 -2.03 2.63 2.74
CA SER A 41 -1.91 1.51 1.81
C SER A 41 -0.82 1.74 0.77
N PHE A 42 -0.71 2.94 0.20
CA PHE A 42 0.36 3.30 -0.73
C PHE A 42 1.74 3.27 -0.06
N SER A 43 1.87 3.81 1.15
CA SER A 43 3.11 3.73 1.92
C SER A 43 3.53 2.29 2.14
N SER A 44 2.60 1.40 2.52
CA SER A 44 2.91 -0.02 2.74
C SER A 44 3.18 -0.79 1.46
N ILE A 45 2.49 -0.50 0.34
CA ILE A 45 2.82 -1.07 -0.97
C ILE A 45 4.28 -0.75 -1.34
N TYR A 46 4.74 0.47 -1.06
CA TYR A 46 6.13 0.84 -1.33
C TYR A 46 7.11 0.24 -0.32
N LYS A 47 6.95 0.55 0.97
CA LYS A 47 7.94 0.24 2.01
C LYS A 47 7.93 -1.23 2.42
N ASP A 48 6.74 -1.82 2.50
CA ASP A 48 6.54 -3.16 3.06
C ASP A 48 6.33 -4.23 1.98
N ARG A 49 6.10 -3.85 0.71
CA ARG A 49 5.90 -4.82 -0.39
C ARG A 49 6.92 -4.71 -1.51
N LEU A 50 7.13 -3.52 -2.08
CA LEU A 50 8.06 -3.34 -3.20
C LEU A 50 9.53 -3.49 -2.77
N LEU A 51 9.94 -2.83 -1.68
CA LEU A 51 11.32 -2.95 -1.19
C LEU A 51 11.65 -4.40 -0.78
N PRO A 52 10.82 -5.11 0.01
CA PRO A 52 11.09 -6.51 0.36
C PRO A 52 11.09 -7.47 -0.83
N ALA A 53 10.24 -7.24 -1.84
CA ALA A 53 10.30 -8.02 -3.08
C ALA A 53 11.66 -7.87 -3.80
N THR A 54 12.22 -6.66 -3.79
CA THR A 54 13.56 -6.40 -4.34
C THR A 54 14.64 -7.08 -3.48
N THR A 55 14.49 -7.07 -2.15
CA THR A 55 15.36 -7.81 -1.24
C THR A 55 15.36 -9.33 -1.52
N ILE A 56 14.20 -9.92 -1.84
CA ILE A 56 14.11 -11.34 -2.22
C ILE A 56 14.87 -11.63 -3.52
N ILE A 57 14.85 -10.71 -4.49
CA ILE A 57 15.64 -10.83 -5.72
C ILE A 57 17.14 -10.86 -5.37
N TYR A 58 17.62 -9.92 -4.56
CA TYR A 58 19.04 -9.91 -4.15
C TYR A 58 19.43 -11.14 -3.31
N LEU A 59 18.53 -11.67 -2.48
CA LEU A 59 18.76 -12.94 -1.78
C LEU A 59 18.94 -14.08 -2.78
N THR A 60 18.07 -14.14 -3.78
CA THR A 60 18.12 -15.14 -4.85
C THR A 60 19.44 -15.05 -5.60
N GLU A 61 19.87 -13.86 -6.00
CA GLU A 61 21.15 -13.62 -6.68
C GLU A 61 22.34 -14.08 -5.84
N ASN A 62 22.40 -13.73 -4.55
CA ASN A 62 23.49 -14.16 -3.67
C ASN A 62 23.53 -15.69 -3.54
N LEU A 63 22.38 -16.37 -3.41
CA LEU A 63 22.33 -17.83 -3.34
C LEU A 63 22.82 -18.49 -4.63
N TYR A 64 22.39 -18.00 -5.80
CA TYR A 64 22.89 -18.50 -7.09
C TYR A 64 24.38 -18.25 -7.27
N ASN A 65 24.87 -17.08 -6.86
CA ASN A 65 26.30 -16.76 -6.92
C ASN A 65 27.11 -17.70 -6.01
N LYS A 66 26.65 -18.00 -4.79
CA LYS A 66 27.26 -19.01 -3.93
C LYS A 66 27.35 -20.37 -4.61
N ARG A 67 26.22 -20.83 -5.17
CA ARG A 67 26.15 -22.11 -5.88
C ARG A 67 27.13 -22.15 -7.05
N LEU A 68 27.19 -21.09 -7.85
CA LEU A 68 28.09 -20.98 -9.00
C LEU A 68 29.56 -20.94 -8.57
N SER A 69 29.91 -20.21 -7.51
CA SER A 69 31.28 -20.20 -6.98
C SER A 69 31.71 -21.57 -6.48
N LEU A 70 30.80 -22.30 -5.80
CA LEU A 70 31.08 -23.66 -5.36
C LEU A 70 31.20 -24.64 -6.56
N GLU A 71 30.36 -24.50 -7.58
CA GLU A 71 30.47 -25.29 -8.82
C GLU A 71 31.80 -25.04 -9.53
N LYS A 72 32.21 -23.78 -9.69
CA LYS A 72 33.52 -23.40 -10.26
C LYS A 72 34.66 -24.03 -9.47
N TYR A 73 34.59 -24.03 -8.14
CA TYR A 73 35.59 -24.69 -7.28
C TYR A 73 35.65 -26.20 -7.55
N LEU A 74 34.51 -26.86 -7.72
CA LEU A 74 34.44 -28.32 -7.98
C LEU A 74 34.91 -28.71 -9.39
N LEU A 75 34.76 -27.81 -10.37
CA LEU A 75 35.14 -28.03 -11.77
C LEU A 75 36.55 -27.54 -12.10
N SER A 76 37.19 -26.78 -11.21
CA SER A 76 38.49 -26.20 -11.49
C SER A 76 39.58 -27.27 -11.59
N GLU A 77 40.31 -27.26 -12.70
CA GLU A 77 41.53 -28.06 -12.89
C GLU A 77 42.76 -27.41 -12.24
N THR A 78 42.69 -26.10 -11.97
CA THR A 78 43.71 -25.36 -11.23
C THR A 78 43.40 -25.39 -9.73
N PRO A 79 44.42 -25.47 -8.86
CA PRO A 79 44.19 -25.52 -7.42
C PRO A 79 43.71 -24.15 -6.92
N VAL A 80 42.38 -23.96 -6.89
CA VAL A 80 41.75 -22.87 -6.14
C VAL A 80 41.95 -23.16 -4.65
N THR A 81 42.58 -22.24 -3.93
CA THR A 81 42.90 -22.46 -2.53
C THR A 81 41.63 -22.48 -1.68
N LYS A 82 41.58 -23.35 -0.65
CA LYS A 82 40.51 -23.37 0.38
C LYS A 82 40.12 -21.97 0.84
N ARG A 83 41.14 -21.15 1.11
CA ARG A 83 40.98 -19.81 1.67
C ARG A 83 40.18 -18.90 0.74
N ASP A 84 40.36 -19.06 -0.57
CA ASP A 84 39.75 -18.19 -1.57
C ASP A 84 38.25 -18.51 -1.67
N ILE A 85 37.89 -19.79 -1.83
CA ILE A 85 36.46 -20.19 -1.87
C ILE A 85 35.73 -19.92 -0.55
N GLN A 86 36.39 -20.11 0.61
CA GLN A 86 35.78 -19.78 1.90
C GLN A 86 35.56 -18.28 2.08
N GLY A 87 36.48 -17.44 1.58
CA GLY A 87 36.32 -16.00 1.56
C GLY A 87 35.12 -15.57 0.73
N ASP A 88 35.01 -16.09 -0.50
CA ASP A 88 33.88 -15.79 -1.40
C ASP A 88 32.53 -16.18 -0.78
N LEU A 89 32.41 -17.41 -0.29
CA LEU A 89 31.16 -17.88 0.33
C LEU A 89 30.80 -17.09 1.59
N SER A 90 31.79 -16.74 2.41
CA SER A 90 31.55 -15.90 3.59
C SER A 90 31.09 -14.49 3.23
N GLY A 91 31.56 -13.92 2.12
CA GLY A 91 31.09 -12.62 1.63
C GLY A 91 29.62 -12.66 1.24
N TYR A 92 29.21 -13.70 0.51
CA TYR A 92 27.80 -13.91 0.19
C TYR A 92 26.94 -14.17 1.43
N ASP A 93 27.44 -14.93 2.41
CA ASP A 93 26.73 -15.16 3.68
C ASP A 93 26.45 -13.84 4.42
N GLN A 94 27.44 -12.94 4.49
CA GLN A 94 27.27 -11.62 5.12
C GLN A 94 26.24 -10.75 4.38
N ASN A 95 26.22 -10.81 3.04
CA ASN A 95 25.22 -10.11 2.25
C ASN A 95 23.82 -10.68 2.49
N ILE A 96 23.68 -12.01 2.50
CA ILE A 96 22.42 -12.69 2.78
C ILE A 96 21.91 -12.31 4.17
N ASP A 97 22.75 -12.35 5.20
CA ASP A 97 22.39 -11.95 6.56
C ASP A 97 21.94 -10.49 6.64
N SER A 98 22.61 -9.60 5.90
CA SER A 98 22.26 -8.17 5.85
C SER A 98 20.91 -7.95 5.16
N LEU A 99 20.65 -8.65 4.07
CA LEU A 99 19.37 -8.62 3.36
C LEU A 99 18.23 -9.18 4.21
N ILE A 100 18.46 -10.29 4.93
CA ILE A 100 17.49 -10.86 5.88
C ILE A 100 17.15 -9.85 6.97
N LYS A 101 18.15 -9.20 7.58
CA LYS A 101 17.92 -8.16 8.60
C LYS A 101 17.12 -6.98 8.04
N SER A 102 17.41 -6.56 6.82
CA SER A 102 16.65 -5.51 6.15
C SER A 102 15.18 -5.93 5.94
N PHE A 103 14.95 -7.19 5.58
CA PHE A 103 13.60 -7.75 5.42
C PHE A 103 12.86 -7.82 6.77
N GLU A 104 13.53 -8.28 7.83
CA GLU A 104 13.00 -8.34 9.21
C GLU A 104 12.63 -6.96 9.76
N GLY A 105 13.25 -5.88 9.27
CA GLY A 105 12.94 -4.50 9.65
C GLY A 105 11.65 -3.94 9.03
N THR A 106 10.98 -4.70 8.16
CA THR A 106 9.71 -4.28 7.52
C THR A 106 8.49 -4.80 8.27
N TYR A 107 7.29 -4.32 7.92
CA TYR A 107 6.06 -4.86 8.49
C TYR A 107 5.74 -6.26 7.93
N LEU A 108 6.05 -7.29 8.72
CA LEU A 108 5.79 -8.69 8.39
C LEU A 108 4.39 -9.11 8.82
N VAL A 109 3.64 -9.76 7.92
CA VAL A 109 2.44 -10.51 8.32
C VAL A 109 2.85 -11.87 8.91
N GLU A 110 1.91 -12.54 9.59
CA GLU A 110 2.18 -13.81 10.29
C GLU A 110 2.75 -14.88 9.35
N GLN A 111 2.19 -15.00 8.14
CA GLN A 111 2.66 -15.96 7.14
C GLN A 111 4.09 -15.65 6.68
N GLU A 112 4.45 -14.37 6.56
CA GLU A 112 5.80 -13.94 6.17
C GLU A 112 6.81 -14.26 7.27
N ALA A 113 6.48 -13.94 8.52
CA ALA A 113 7.35 -14.26 9.65
C ALA A 113 7.63 -15.77 9.74
N LYS A 114 6.60 -16.60 9.55
CA LYS A 114 6.74 -18.05 9.52
C LYS A 114 7.61 -18.54 8.34
N SER A 115 7.34 -18.04 7.14
CA SER A 115 8.09 -18.42 5.93
C SER A 115 9.55 -17.98 6.00
N LEU A 116 9.81 -16.79 6.56
CA LEU A 116 11.15 -16.26 6.78
C LEU A 116 11.97 -17.09 7.77
N VAL A 117 11.36 -17.56 8.87
CA VAL A 117 12.02 -18.49 9.78
C VAL A 117 12.39 -19.80 9.07
N ALA A 118 11.48 -20.35 8.28
CA ALA A 118 11.75 -21.56 7.49
C ALA A 118 12.90 -21.33 6.49
N LEU A 119 12.91 -20.20 5.80
CA LEU A 119 13.98 -19.79 4.88
C LEU A 119 15.34 -19.71 5.59
N LYS A 120 15.42 -19.03 6.74
CA LYS A 120 16.66 -18.91 7.54
C LYS A 120 17.24 -20.26 7.91
N ASN A 121 16.38 -21.19 8.35
CA ASN A 121 16.81 -22.55 8.67
C ASN A 121 17.38 -23.27 7.44
N ARG A 122 16.73 -23.14 6.27
CA ARG A 122 17.23 -23.73 5.01
C ARG A 122 18.55 -23.13 4.54
N ILE A 123 18.73 -21.82 4.70
CA ILE A 123 20.01 -21.15 4.40
C ILE A 123 21.12 -21.71 5.29
N GLN A 124 20.87 -21.87 6.59
CA GLN A 124 21.84 -22.46 7.51
C GLN A 124 22.19 -23.91 7.16
N GLU A 125 21.18 -24.73 6.84
CA GLU A 125 21.40 -26.10 6.35
C GLU A 125 22.27 -26.12 5.08
N TYR A 126 22.03 -25.20 4.15
CA TYR A 126 22.82 -25.09 2.93
C TYR A 126 24.27 -24.68 3.22
N VAL A 127 24.50 -23.73 4.13
CA VAL A 127 25.86 -23.34 4.58
C VAL A 127 26.62 -24.51 5.20
N LEU A 128 25.94 -25.38 5.95
CA LEU A 128 26.57 -26.59 6.51
C LEU A 128 26.97 -27.57 5.40
N LEU A 129 26.12 -27.77 4.39
CA LEU A 129 26.44 -28.62 3.24
C LEU A 129 27.61 -28.08 2.43
N GLU A 130 27.68 -26.77 2.17
CA GLU A 130 28.81 -26.14 1.48
C GLU A 130 30.13 -26.42 2.21
N LYS A 131 30.14 -26.30 3.54
CA LYS A 131 31.32 -26.62 4.37
C LYS A 131 31.71 -28.10 4.28
N MET A 132 30.74 -29.01 4.28
CA MET A 132 31.01 -30.45 4.12
C MET A 132 31.63 -30.76 2.76
N ILE A 133 31.08 -30.19 1.68
CA ILE A 133 31.58 -30.34 0.31
C ILE A 133 33.03 -29.87 0.23
N ILE A 134 33.33 -28.66 0.72
CA ILE A 134 34.68 -28.09 0.71
C ILE A 134 35.67 -28.95 1.50
N ASN A 135 35.26 -29.48 2.66
CA ASN A 135 36.12 -30.33 3.49
C ASN A 135 36.41 -31.68 2.81
N LEU A 136 35.42 -32.29 2.13
CA LEU A 136 35.62 -33.53 1.36
C LEU A 136 36.63 -33.33 0.23
N CYS A 137 36.49 -32.24 -0.54
CA CYS A 137 37.41 -31.93 -1.63
C CYS A 137 38.86 -31.77 -1.14
N GLN A 138 39.05 -31.15 0.03
CA GLN A 138 40.39 -30.96 0.61
C GLN A 138 41.01 -32.23 1.17
N ALA A 139 40.18 -33.16 1.65
CA ALA A 139 40.63 -34.47 2.07
C ALA A 139 40.98 -35.38 0.87
N GLY A 140 40.89 -34.88 -0.37
CA GLY A 140 41.16 -35.64 -1.60
C GLY A 140 39.93 -36.39 -2.15
N HIS A 141 38.78 -36.28 -1.49
CA HIS A 141 37.53 -36.96 -1.86
C HIS A 141 36.69 -36.10 -2.81
N LEU A 142 37.27 -35.68 -3.94
CA LEU A 142 36.60 -34.79 -4.91
C LEU A 142 35.31 -35.39 -5.48
N SER A 143 35.31 -36.69 -5.78
CA SER A 143 34.13 -37.39 -6.30
C SER A 143 32.96 -37.36 -5.30
N ASP A 144 33.25 -37.55 -4.01
CA ASP A 144 32.24 -37.52 -2.95
C ASP A 144 31.72 -36.10 -2.74
N GLY A 145 32.60 -35.09 -2.82
CA GLY A 145 32.20 -33.67 -2.80
C GLY A 145 31.27 -33.31 -3.96
N LYS A 146 31.56 -33.76 -5.19
CA LYS A 146 30.69 -33.58 -6.36
C LYS A 146 29.35 -34.29 -6.19
N SER A 147 29.35 -35.55 -5.75
CA SER A 147 28.12 -36.30 -5.50
C SER A 147 27.25 -35.62 -4.43
N LEU A 148 27.85 -35.10 -3.35
CA LEU A 148 27.13 -34.35 -2.32
C LEU A 148 26.55 -33.04 -2.86
N PHE A 149 27.28 -32.32 -3.73
CA PHE A 149 26.82 -31.10 -4.38
C PHE A 149 25.62 -31.34 -5.32
N GLU A 150 25.70 -32.37 -6.16
CA GLU A 150 24.66 -32.72 -7.15
C GLU A 150 23.44 -33.39 -6.51
N GLY A 151 23.63 -34.10 -5.39
CA GLY A 151 22.56 -34.75 -4.64
C GLY A 151 21.92 -33.85 -3.59
N ALA A 152 22.38 -33.98 -2.34
CA ALA A 152 21.78 -33.27 -1.21
C ALA A 152 21.93 -31.74 -1.32
N GLY A 153 23.06 -31.26 -1.86
CA GLY A 153 23.31 -29.85 -2.13
C GLY A 153 22.29 -29.25 -3.09
N ALA A 154 22.06 -29.89 -4.24
CA ALA A 154 21.06 -29.45 -5.22
C ALA A 154 19.63 -29.49 -4.67
N ASN A 155 19.28 -30.54 -3.91
CA ASN A 155 17.96 -30.62 -3.29
C ASN A 155 17.73 -29.50 -2.26
N THR A 156 18.71 -29.27 -1.39
CA THR A 156 18.65 -28.22 -0.37
C THR A 156 18.57 -26.84 -1.01
N PHE A 157 19.40 -26.59 -2.03
CA PHE A 157 19.35 -25.36 -2.81
C PHE A 157 17.97 -25.12 -3.42
N GLN A 158 17.43 -26.12 -4.12
CA GLN A 158 16.11 -26.02 -4.75
C GLN A 158 15.01 -25.72 -3.72
N ARG A 159 15.06 -26.35 -2.54
CA ARG A 159 14.13 -26.07 -1.45
C ARG A 159 14.27 -24.65 -0.91
N THR A 160 15.50 -24.14 -0.76
CA THR A 160 15.74 -22.75 -0.36
C THR A 160 15.14 -21.77 -1.38
N ILE A 161 15.29 -22.01 -2.68
CA ILE A 161 14.67 -21.19 -3.73
C ILE A 161 13.14 -21.29 -3.70
N LEU A 162 12.58 -22.48 -3.44
CA LEU A 162 11.12 -22.65 -3.28
C LEU A 162 10.58 -21.83 -2.10
N ASN A 163 11.29 -21.80 -0.97
CA ASN A 163 10.92 -20.96 0.17
C ASN A 163 10.95 -19.45 -0.19
N LEU A 164 11.92 -18.99 -0.97
CA LEU A 164 11.94 -17.60 -1.47
C LEU A 164 10.77 -17.30 -2.41
N ASN A 165 10.41 -18.25 -3.27
CA ASN A 165 9.24 -18.12 -4.14
C ASN A 165 7.93 -18.07 -3.34
N GLU A 166 7.81 -18.88 -2.28
CA GLU A 166 6.68 -18.82 -1.36
C GLU A 166 6.58 -17.44 -0.69
N LEU A 167 7.70 -16.91 -0.20
CA LEU A 167 7.74 -15.57 0.38
C LEU A 167 7.35 -14.48 -0.63
N THR A 168 7.78 -14.61 -1.89
CA THR A 168 7.40 -13.72 -2.99
C THR A 168 5.89 -13.80 -3.30
N ALA A 169 5.32 -15.00 -3.27
CA ALA A 169 3.89 -15.20 -3.48
C ALA A 169 3.06 -14.56 -2.36
N ILE A 170 3.49 -14.69 -1.10
CA ILE A 170 2.85 -14.02 0.05
C ILE A 170 2.91 -12.50 -0.14
N GLN A 171 4.07 -11.94 -0.49
CA GLN A 171 4.27 -10.52 -0.75
C GLN A 171 3.33 -9.99 -1.84
N SER A 172 3.18 -10.74 -2.94
CA SER A 172 2.25 -10.40 -4.03
C SER A 172 0.79 -10.43 -3.57
N HIS A 173 0.41 -11.43 -2.77
CA HIS A 173 -0.95 -11.56 -2.25
C HIS A 173 -1.31 -10.40 -1.31
N VAL A 174 -0.47 -10.10 -0.33
CA VAL A 174 -0.68 -8.97 0.61
C VAL A 174 -0.69 -7.64 -0.15
N GLY A 175 0.19 -7.47 -1.14
CA GLY A 175 0.17 -6.29 -2.01
C GLY A 175 -1.15 -6.12 -2.76
N GLN A 176 -1.74 -7.22 -3.24
CA GLN A 176 -3.04 -7.21 -3.92
C GLN A 176 -4.19 -6.84 -2.97
N GLU A 177 -4.14 -7.28 -1.71
CA GLU A 177 -5.11 -6.89 -0.68
C GLU A 177 -5.08 -5.37 -0.42
N LEU A 178 -3.88 -4.79 -0.25
CA LEU A 178 -3.70 -3.35 -0.06
C LEU A 178 -4.25 -2.52 -1.24
N ILE A 179 -4.04 -2.98 -2.48
CA ILE A 179 -4.61 -2.35 -3.67
C ILE A 179 -6.14 -2.44 -3.66
N THR A 180 -6.68 -3.59 -3.26
CA THR A 180 -8.13 -3.83 -3.23
C THR A 180 -8.80 -2.95 -2.17
N GLU A 181 -8.21 -2.84 -0.98
CA GLU A 181 -8.66 -1.94 0.08
C GLU A 181 -8.61 -0.47 -0.38
N SER A 182 -7.50 -0.06 -1.01
CA SER A 182 -7.34 1.29 -1.57
C SER A 182 -8.43 1.63 -2.58
N LYS A 183 -8.79 0.69 -3.47
CA LYS A 183 -9.88 0.86 -4.44
C LYS A 183 -11.23 1.02 -3.74
N GLY A 184 -11.50 0.23 -2.70
CA GLY A 184 -12.72 0.35 -1.89
C GLY A 184 -12.83 1.73 -1.22
N ASN A 185 -11.74 2.18 -0.59
CA ASN A 185 -11.66 3.51 0.03
C ASN A 185 -11.85 4.64 -1.00
N MET A 186 -11.24 4.50 -2.18
CA MET A 186 -11.37 5.47 -3.27
C MET A 186 -12.81 5.53 -3.82
N ALA A 187 -13.47 4.38 -3.99
CA ALA A 187 -14.86 4.33 -4.42
C ALA A 187 -15.80 5.00 -3.40
N SER A 188 -15.56 4.78 -2.10
CA SER A 188 -16.32 5.44 -1.03
C SER A 188 -16.15 6.97 -1.08
N VAL A 189 -14.91 7.44 -1.23
CA VAL A 189 -14.59 8.88 -1.39
C VAL A 189 -15.29 9.48 -2.60
N HIS A 190 -15.24 8.80 -3.75
CA HIS A 190 -15.91 9.25 -4.97
C HIS A 190 -17.43 9.39 -4.77
N ASN A 191 -18.06 8.37 -4.19
CA ASN A 191 -19.51 8.36 -3.94
C ASN A 191 -19.93 9.49 -2.98
N ILE A 192 -19.18 9.70 -1.90
CA ILE A 192 -19.45 10.79 -0.94
C ILE A 192 -19.31 12.14 -1.63
N MET A 193 -18.24 12.35 -2.40
CA MET A 193 -18.03 13.62 -3.11
C MET A 193 -19.12 13.89 -4.15
N ALA A 194 -19.53 12.89 -4.94
CA ALA A 194 -20.62 13.03 -5.91
C ALA A 194 -21.94 13.43 -5.24
N PHE A 195 -22.24 12.83 -4.09
CA PHE A 195 -23.42 13.16 -3.29
C PHE A 195 -23.34 14.59 -2.72
N GLN A 196 -22.19 15.00 -2.16
CA GLN A 196 -21.97 16.35 -1.66
C GLN A 196 -22.10 17.41 -2.76
N ILE A 197 -21.56 17.16 -3.95
CA ILE A 197 -21.70 18.06 -5.10
C ILE A 197 -23.18 18.21 -5.49
N SER A 198 -23.91 17.10 -5.54
CA SER A 198 -25.35 17.10 -5.87
C SER A 198 -26.16 17.92 -4.85
N ILE A 199 -25.88 17.74 -3.56
CA ILE A 199 -26.48 18.55 -2.49
C ILE A 199 -26.11 20.03 -2.64
N ALA A 200 -24.84 20.35 -2.91
CA ALA A 200 -24.38 21.73 -3.04
C ALA A 200 -25.09 22.45 -4.20
N VAL A 201 -25.32 21.78 -5.33
CA VAL A 201 -26.10 22.30 -6.45
C VAL A 201 -27.54 22.59 -6.03
N VAL A 202 -28.20 21.65 -5.34
CA VAL A 202 -29.58 21.84 -4.84
C VAL A 202 -29.67 23.03 -3.88
N VAL A 203 -28.73 23.14 -2.94
CA VAL A 203 -28.64 24.27 -2.00
C VAL A 203 -28.47 25.60 -2.75
N GLY A 204 -27.59 25.64 -3.77
CA GLY A 204 -27.41 26.81 -4.63
C GLY A 204 -28.70 27.25 -5.32
N LEU A 205 -29.47 26.31 -5.87
CA LEU A 205 -30.78 26.59 -6.51
C LEU A 205 -31.81 27.12 -5.51
N ILE A 206 -31.85 26.56 -4.29
CA ILE A 206 -32.73 27.04 -3.22
C ILE A 206 -32.39 28.49 -2.84
N ILE A 207 -31.11 28.80 -2.67
CA ILE A 207 -30.64 30.16 -2.34
C ILE A 207 -31.04 31.14 -3.45
N LEU A 208 -30.80 30.80 -4.72
CA LEU A 208 -31.19 31.64 -5.87
C LEU A 208 -32.70 31.94 -5.88
N THR A 209 -33.53 30.92 -5.60
CA THR A 209 -34.99 31.06 -5.54
C THR A 209 -35.43 31.97 -4.39
N LEU A 210 -34.81 31.82 -3.21
CA LEU A 210 -35.09 32.67 -2.04
C LEU A 210 -34.73 34.14 -2.30
N ILE A 211 -33.58 34.40 -2.93
CA ILE A 211 -33.14 35.77 -3.29
C ILE A 211 -34.14 36.41 -4.27
N LYS A 212 -34.50 35.70 -5.34
CA LYS A 212 -35.46 36.20 -6.35
C LYS A 212 -36.82 36.54 -5.72
N ASN A 213 -37.34 35.68 -4.84
CA ASN A 213 -38.62 35.93 -4.16
C ASN A 213 -38.54 37.08 -3.15
N SER A 214 -37.38 37.30 -2.51
CA SER A 214 -37.18 38.43 -1.60
C SER A 214 -37.23 39.79 -2.31
N GLN A 215 -36.74 39.89 -3.55
CA GLN A 215 -36.74 41.14 -4.33
C GLN A 215 -38.13 41.56 -4.82
N ILE A 216 -39.07 40.62 -4.95
CA ILE A 216 -40.44 40.91 -5.41
C ILE A 216 -41.25 41.65 -4.32
N ILE A 217 -40.89 41.47 -3.04
CA ILE A 217 -41.59 42.08 -1.90
C ILE A 217 -41.08 43.51 -1.60
N SER A 218 -39.88 43.87 -2.03
CA SER A 218 -39.24 45.16 -1.74
C SER A 218 -39.53 46.28 -2.75
N LYS A 219 -40.40 46.08 -3.76
CA LYS A 219 -40.87 47.20 -4.59
C LYS A 219 -41.86 48.06 -3.80
N PRO A 220 -41.55 49.34 -3.47
CA PRO A 220 -42.52 50.20 -2.82
C PRO A 220 -43.65 50.48 -3.81
N LYS A 221 -44.91 50.30 -3.38
CA LYS A 221 -46.07 50.77 -4.14
C LYS A 221 -45.96 52.29 -4.25
N VAL A 222 -45.52 52.78 -5.41
CA VAL A 222 -45.66 54.20 -5.77
C VAL A 222 -47.15 54.51 -5.80
N LYS A 223 -47.61 55.23 -4.78
CA LYS A 223 -48.98 55.70 -4.64
C LYS A 223 -49.22 56.71 -5.76
N LYS A 224 -49.94 56.34 -6.83
CA LYS A 224 -50.39 57.30 -7.84
C LYS A 224 -51.27 58.35 -7.13
N MET A 225 -50.77 59.57 -6.97
CA MET A 225 -51.60 60.72 -6.63
C MET A 225 -52.61 60.91 -7.77
N LYS A 226 -53.91 60.88 -7.44
CA LYS A 226 -54.97 61.31 -8.35
C LYS A 226 -54.79 62.81 -8.58
N GLU A 227 -54.58 63.20 -9.83
CA GLU A 227 -54.87 64.55 -10.29
C GLU A 227 -56.35 64.83 -10.01
N GLN A 228 -56.63 65.69 -9.05
CA GLN A 228 -57.94 66.32 -8.92
C GLN A 228 -57.86 67.67 -9.63
N ASN A 229 -58.40 67.68 -10.85
CA ASN A 229 -58.82 68.91 -11.53
C ASN A 229 -59.81 69.65 -10.62
N PHE A 230 -59.45 70.86 -10.19
CA PHE A 230 -60.43 71.83 -9.70
C PHE A 230 -60.51 72.96 -10.71
N ASN A 231 -61.60 72.93 -11.49
CA ASN A 231 -62.07 74.05 -12.29
C ASN A 231 -62.53 75.20 -11.39
N LEU A 232 -62.30 76.41 -11.90
CA LEU A 232 -62.65 77.71 -11.34
C LEU A 232 -64.16 77.90 -11.09
N ASN A 233 -64.47 78.65 -10.04
CA ASN A 233 -65.40 79.79 -10.07
C ASN A 233 -65.00 80.80 -8.99
#